data_AF-A0A7Y7N573-F1
#
_entry.id   AF-A0A7Y7N573-F1
#
_cell.length_a   1.000
_cell.length_b   1.000
_cell.length_c   1.000
_cell.angle_alpha   90.00
_cell.angle_beta   90.00
_cell.angle_gamma   90.00
#
_symmetry.space_group_name_H-M   'P 1'
#
loop_
_entity.id
_entity.type
_entity.pdbx_description
1 polymer ?
#
loop_
_entity_poly.entity_id
_entity_poly.type
_entity_poly.pdbx_seq_one_letter_code
_entity_poly.pdbx_strand_id
1 'polypeptide(L)'
;MKKILLLLSVILLGGCVGMPETVKPVQQFELDRYLGKWYEVARLDHSFERGLNSISAEYSLRDDGGVKVINRGYSDEDGEWNEAEGKAYFVEGSDQGYLKVSFFGPFYGAYVVFELDKENYQYAFVSGPDTDYLWLLSRTPEVSSEVMEKFKAMSKERGFNTDELIYVEHSK
;
A
#
# COMPACT_ATOMS: atom_id res chain seq x y z
N MET A 1 -24.79 -40.51 31.51
CA MET A 1 -23.54 -39.84 31.08
C MET A 1 -23.73 -39.35 29.64
N LYS A 2 -24.16 -38.11 29.44
CA LYS A 2 -24.36 -37.54 28.09
C LYS A 2 -23.03 -36.90 27.66
N LYS A 3 -22.36 -37.49 26.68
CA LYS A 3 -21.19 -36.89 26.03
C LYS A 3 -21.68 -35.73 25.17
N ILE A 4 -21.46 -34.50 25.62
CA ILE A 4 -21.68 -33.29 24.82
C ILE A 4 -20.46 -33.18 23.90
N LEU A 5 -20.68 -33.47 22.62
CA LEU A 5 -19.69 -33.27 21.56
C LEU A 5 -19.71 -31.76 21.24
N LEU A 6 -18.75 -31.01 21.77
CA LEU A 6 -18.56 -29.59 21.44
C LEU A 6 -18.00 -29.53 20.01
N LEU A 7 -18.86 -29.24 19.03
CA LEU A 7 -18.43 -28.88 17.68
C LEU A 7 -17.74 -27.51 17.78
N LEU A 8 -16.41 -27.47 17.77
CA LEU A 8 -15.66 -26.24 17.53
C LEU A 8 -15.88 -25.85 16.07
N SER A 9 -16.89 -25.01 15.82
CA SER A 9 -17.01 -24.28 14.58
C SER A 9 -15.82 -23.30 14.52
N VAL A 10 -14.76 -23.71 13.82
CA VAL A 10 -13.70 -22.80 13.38
C VAL A 10 -14.34 -21.84 12.40
N ILE A 11 -14.78 -20.68 12.89
CA ILE A 11 -15.15 -19.56 12.04
C ILE A 11 -13.84 -19.08 11.41
N LEU A 12 -13.60 -19.54 10.18
CA LEU A 12 -12.62 -18.93 9.28
C LEU A 12 -13.09 -17.49 9.05
N LEU A 13 -12.57 -16.56 9.84
CA LEU A 13 -12.61 -15.13 9.53
C LEU A 13 -11.68 -14.91 8.34
N GLY A 14 -12.12 -15.34 7.15
CA GLY A 14 -11.65 -14.78 5.90
C GLY A 14 -12.17 -13.35 5.84
N GLY A 15 -11.52 -12.45 6.56
CA GLY A 15 -11.81 -11.03 6.50
C GLY A 15 -11.66 -10.61 5.05
N CYS A 16 -12.78 -10.37 4.38
CA CYS A 16 -12.78 -9.64 3.12
C CYS A 16 -12.22 -8.27 3.48
N VAL A 17 -10.96 -8.01 3.17
CA VAL A 17 -10.48 -6.63 3.12
C VAL A 17 -11.35 -5.93 2.07
N GLY A 18 -11.87 -4.76 2.42
CA GLY A 18 -12.67 -3.92 1.53
C GLY A 18 -11.80 -2.82 0.93
N MET A 19 -12.35 -2.14 -0.07
CA MET A 19 -11.78 -0.93 -0.66
C MET A 19 -12.91 0.09 -0.85
N PRO A 20 -12.61 1.40 -1.00
CA PRO A 20 -13.64 2.38 -1.32
C PRO A 20 -14.43 1.99 -2.58
N GLU A 21 -15.75 2.22 -2.59
CA GLU A 21 -16.60 1.83 -3.73
C GLU A 21 -16.18 2.52 -5.05
N THR A 22 -15.65 3.74 -4.94
CA THR A 22 -15.13 4.58 -6.02
C THR A 22 -13.76 4.13 -6.53
N VAL A 23 -13.06 3.27 -5.79
CA VAL A 23 -11.76 2.73 -6.18
C VAL A 23 -11.95 1.41 -6.94
N LYS A 24 -11.14 1.22 -7.98
CA LYS A 24 -11.04 -0.01 -8.76
C LYS A 24 -9.56 -0.33 -8.96
N PRO A 25 -9.11 -1.57 -8.71
CA PRO A 25 -7.73 -1.95 -8.94
C PRO A 25 -7.40 -1.90 -10.43
N VAL A 26 -6.14 -1.64 -10.75
CA VAL A 26 -5.64 -1.81 -12.12
C VAL A 26 -5.70 -3.29 -12.50
N GLN A 27 -6.13 -3.54 -13.74
CA GLN A 27 -6.08 -4.86 -14.37
C GLN A 27 -4.77 -5.02 -15.16
N GLN A 28 -4.44 -6.27 -15.51
CA GLN A 28 -3.19 -6.62 -16.19
C GLN A 28 -1.96 -6.23 -15.37
N PHE A 29 -2.08 -6.36 -14.05
CA PHE A 29 -0.99 -6.13 -13.11
C PHE A 29 0.06 -7.24 -13.24
N GLU A 30 1.32 -6.85 -13.39
CA GLU A 30 2.45 -7.76 -13.50
C GLU A 30 3.35 -7.61 -12.26
N LEU A 31 3.22 -8.54 -11.31
CA LEU A 31 3.94 -8.45 -10.03
C LEU A 31 5.45 -8.26 -10.22
N ASP A 32 6.08 -9.02 -11.11
CA ASP A 32 7.53 -8.98 -11.32
C ASP A 32 8.03 -7.59 -11.72
N ARG A 33 7.20 -6.82 -12.44
CA ARG A 33 7.50 -5.43 -12.83
C ARG A 33 7.25 -4.43 -11.71
N TYR A 34 6.44 -4.81 -10.73
CA TYR A 34 6.14 -4.02 -9.54
C TYR A 34 7.15 -4.23 -8.39
N LEU A 35 7.86 -5.36 -8.38
CA LEU A 35 8.92 -5.64 -7.39
C LEU A 35 10.02 -4.57 -7.37
N GLY A 36 10.82 -4.58 -6.30
CA GLY A 36 11.89 -3.63 -6.06
C GLY A 36 11.43 -2.40 -5.29
N LYS A 37 12.27 -1.36 -5.30
CA LYS A 37 12.09 -0.16 -4.50
C LYS A 37 11.11 0.84 -5.13
N TRP A 38 10.29 1.43 -4.28
CA TRP A 38 9.45 2.58 -4.56
C TRP A 38 9.65 3.64 -3.48
N TYR A 39 9.68 4.89 -3.89
CA TYR A 39 9.70 6.06 -3.02
C TYR A 39 8.26 6.53 -2.82
N GLU A 40 7.92 6.87 -1.58
CA GLU A 40 6.68 7.56 -1.30
C GLU A 40 6.87 9.04 -1.58
N VAL A 41 6.10 9.60 -2.51
CA VAL A 41 6.24 10.99 -2.95
C VAL A 41 5.17 11.88 -2.31
N ALA A 42 3.96 11.35 -2.16
CA ALA A 42 2.88 12.02 -1.45
C ALA A 42 1.97 11.01 -0.77
N ARG A 43 1.31 11.42 0.31
CA ARG A 43 0.31 10.61 1.01
C ARG A 43 -0.72 11.47 1.73
N LEU A 44 -1.76 10.84 2.26
CA LEU A 44 -2.55 11.41 3.37
C LEU A 44 -1.88 11.11 4.72
N ASP A 45 -2.21 11.87 5.76
CA ASP A 45 -1.58 11.71 7.08
C ASP A 45 -1.93 10.37 7.72
N HIS A 46 -0.92 9.62 8.14
CA HIS A 46 -1.06 8.32 8.79
C HIS A 46 -0.23 8.32 10.07
N SER A 47 -0.83 7.93 11.19
CA SER A 47 -0.20 8.03 12.51
C SER A 47 1.14 7.28 12.63
N PHE A 48 1.35 6.24 11.81
CA PHE A 48 2.56 5.41 11.84
C PHE A 48 3.74 5.96 11.02
N GLU A 49 3.55 7.02 10.24
CA GLU A 49 4.61 7.58 9.39
C GLU A 49 4.96 9.04 9.70
N ARG A 50 4.32 9.61 10.73
CA ARG A 50 4.59 10.98 11.18
C ARG A 50 6.05 11.13 11.62
N GLY A 51 6.67 12.22 11.17
CA GLY A 51 8.06 12.55 11.50
C GLY A 51 9.11 11.83 10.64
N LEU A 52 8.70 10.96 9.71
CA LEU A 52 9.61 10.30 8.78
C LEU A 52 9.76 11.06 7.47
N ASN A 53 10.99 11.10 6.95
CA ASN A 53 11.32 11.52 5.59
C ASN A 53 12.02 10.39 4.82
N SER A 54 12.38 10.62 3.56
CA SER A 54 13.12 9.68 2.69
C SER A 54 12.50 8.28 2.67
N ILE A 55 11.17 8.24 2.64
CA ILE A 55 10.37 7.03 2.86
C ILE A 55 10.37 6.18 1.59
N SER A 56 10.61 4.89 1.77
CA SER A 56 10.55 3.92 0.68
C SER A 56 9.92 2.61 1.11
N ALA A 57 9.34 1.93 0.13
CA ALA A 57 8.86 0.56 0.25
C ALA A 57 9.62 -0.32 -0.75
N GLU A 58 10.18 -1.43 -0.28
CA GLU A 58 10.84 -2.42 -1.12
C GLU A 58 10.06 -3.73 -1.13
N TYR A 59 9.66 -4.15 -2.33
CA TYR A 59 8.85 -5.35 -2.55
C TYR A 59 9.70 -6.48 -3.11
N SER A 60 9.65 -7.65 -2.50
CA SER A 60 10.33 -8.86 -2.99
C SER A 60 9.40 -10.08 -2.94
N LEU A 61 9.60 -11.02 -3.87
CA LEU A 61 8.81 -12.25 -3.89
C LEU A 61 9.16 -13.14 -2.70
N ARG A 62 8.15 -13.84 -2.17
CA ARG A 62 8.31 -14.87 -1.13
C ARG A 62 8.08 -16.26 -1.72
N ASP A 63 8.71 -17.26 -1.10
CA ASP A 63 8.56 -18.67 -1.49
C ASP A 63 7.11 -19.19 -1.38
N ASP A 64 6.28 -18.54 -0.54
CA ASP A 64 4.87 -18.87 -0.34
C ASP A 64 3.92 -18.21 -1.37
N GLY A 65 4.48 -17.53 -2.39
CA GLY A 65 3.72 -16.80 -3.40
C GLY A 65 3.21 -15.43 -2.92
N GLY A 66 3.53 -15.03 -1.70
CA GLY A 66 3.30 -13.67 -1.21
C GLY A 66 4.39 -12.69 -1.62
N VAL A 67 4.24 -11.45 -1.15
CA VAL A 67 5.21 -10.37 -1.33
C VAL A 67 5.72 -9.95 0.03
N LYS A 68 7.04 -9.91 0.22
CA LYS A 68 7.68 -9.28 1.37
C LYS A 68 7.74 -7.78 1.12
N VAL A 69 7.36 -7.00 2.13
CA VAL A 69 7.33 -5.53 2.08
C VAL A 69 8.27 -5.01 3.15
N ILE A 70 9.27 -4.21 2.78
CA ILE A 70 10.11 -3.49 3.73
C ILE A 70 9.83 -2.00 3.57
N ASN A 71 9.19 -1.39 4.57
CA ASN A 71 9.03 0.06 4.65
C ASN A 71 10.17 0.64 5.47
N ARG A 72 10.83 1.68 4.95
CA ARG A 72 11.96 2.33 5.60
C ARG A 72 11.84 3.84 5.47
N GLY A 73 12.08 4.57 6.55
CA GLY A 73 12.08 6.03 6.58
C GLY A 73 13.08 6.57 7.60
N TYR A 74 13.51 7.81 7.45
CA TYR A 74 14.47 8.46 8.35
C TYR A 74 13.74 9.40 9.31
N SER A 75 14.01 9.27 10.61
CA SER A 75 13.52 10.18 11.65
C SER A 75 14.53 11.31 11.84
N ASP A 76 14.15 12.55 11.50
CA ASP A 76 15.00 13.72 11.81
C ASP A 76 15.06 14.00 13.31
N GLU A 77 14.03 13.62 14.07
CA GLU A 77 13.99 13.78 15.53
C GLU A 77 15.03 12.88 16.21
N ASP A 78 15.06 11.60 15.82
CA ASP A 78 15.94 10.60 16.44
C ASP A 78 17.31 10.51 15.75
N GLY A 79 17.41 11.03 14.53
CA GLY A 79 18.64 10.96 13.72
C GLY A 79 18.97 9.55 13.22
N GLU A 80 17.97 8.69 13.07
CA GLU A 80 18.15 7.29 12.68
C GLU A 80 17.13 6.80 11.63
N TRP A 81 17.44 5.65 11.04
CA TRP A 81 16.56 4.97 10.09
C TRP A 81 15.64 4.00 10.81
N ASN A 82 14.34 4.14 10.56
CA ASN A 82 13.29 3.24 11.02
C ASN A 82 12.88 2.29 9.91
N GLU A 83 12.63 1.03 10.26
CA GLU A 83 12.24 -0.01 9.33
C GLU A 83 11.08 -0.86 9.88
N ALA A 84 10.14 -1.21 9.01
CA ALA A 84 9.06 -2.14 9.29
C ALA A 84 8.97 -3.22 8.20
N GLU A 85 9.00 -4.48 8.62
CA GLU A 85 8.80 -5.63 7.73
C GLU A 85 7.35 -6.10 7.76
N GLY A 86 6.78 -6.28 6.58
CA GLY A 86 5.43 -6.79 6.38
C GLY A 86 5.37 -7.83 5.27
N LYS A 87 4.15 -8.32 5.06
CA LYS A 87 3.83 -9.26 3.98
C LYS A 87 2.52 -8.89 3.32
N ALA A 88 2.44 -9.10 2.01
CA ALA A 88 1.24 -8.92 1.24
C ALA A 88 0.88 -10.17 0.44
N TYR A 89 -0.41 -10.35 0.21
CA TYR A 89 -0.96 -11.42 -0.63
C TYR A 89 -2.07 -10.84 -1.51
N PHE A 90 -2.23 -11.39 -2.71
CA PHE A 90 -3.38 -11.03 -3.56
C PHE A 90 -4.70 -11.39 -2.88
N VAL A 91 -5.69 -10.52 -3.05
CA VAL A 91 -7.05 -10.75 -2.53
C VAL A 91 -7.87 -11.55 -3.53
N GLU A 92 -7.76 -11.19 -4.80
CA GLU A 92 -8.42 -11.85 -5.93
C GLU A 92 -7.38 -12.49 -6.87
N GLY A 93 -7.43 -12.18 -8.17
CA GLY A 93 -6.44 -12.62 -9.15
C GLY A 93 -5.13 -11.85 -9.05
N SER A 94 -4.02 -12.52 -9.39
CA SER A 94 -2.68 -11.91 -9.44
C SER A 94 -2.50 -10.92 -10.59
N ASP A 95 -3.47 -10.86 -11.51
CA ASP A 95 -3.57 -9.90 -12.61
C ASP A 95 -4.26 -8.59 -12.20
N GLN A 96 -4.64 -8.45 -10.93
CA GLN A 96 -5.18 -7.24 -10.36
C GLN A 96 -4.20 -6.63 -9.36
N GLY A 97 -4.10 -5.31 -9.35
CA GLY A 97 -3.38 -4.54 -8.34
C GLY A 97 -4.07 -4.52 -6.97
N TYR A 98 -4.68 -5.64 -6.54
CA TYR A 98 -5.42 -5.74 -5.30
C TYR A 98 -4.80 -6.76 -4.33
N LEU A 99 -4.14 -6.22 -3.30
CA LEU A 99 -3.46 -6.98 -2.28
C LEU A 99 -4.02 -6.66 -0.90
N LYS A 100 -3.68 -7.53 0.06
CA LYS A 100 -3.85 -7.30 1.49
C LYS A 100 -2.49 -7.33 2.16
N VAL A 101 -2.17 -6.31 2.95
CA VAL A 101 -0.86 -6.14 3.60
C VAL A 101 -0.97 -6.26 5.11
N SER A 102 0.04 -6.85 5.76
CA SER A 102 0.12 -7.00 7.22
C SER A 102 1.55 -6.76 7.70
N PHE A 103 1.71 -5.82 8.63
CA PHE A 103 2.99 -5.52 9.31
C PHE A 103 3.02 -6.07 10.75
N PHE A 104 1.87 -6.21 11.42
CA PHE A 104 1.80 -6.70 12.81
C PHE A 104 0.56 -7.56 13.06
N GLY A 105 0.74 -8.75 13.64
CA GLY A 105 -0.36 -9.65 14.04
C GLY A 105 -1.18 -10.24 12.86
N PRO A 106 -2.35 -10.87 13.12
CA PRO A 106 -3.16 -11.48 12.06
C PRO A 106 -4.04 -10.47 11.29
N PHE A 107 -3.74 -9.17 11.37
CA PHE A 107 -4.56 -8.12 10.75
C PHE A 107 -4.02 -7.73 9.39
N TYR A 108 -4.91 -7.64 8.41
CA TYR A 108 -4.60 -7.22 7.06
C TYR A 108 -5.39 -5.96 6.70
N GLY A 109 -4.71 -4.98 6.12
CA GLY A 109 -5.32 -3.83 5.45
C GLY A 109 -5.34 -4.05 3.94
N ALA A 110 -6.29 -3.43 3.23
CA ALA A 110 -6.27 -3.41 1.78
C ALA A 110 -5.09 -2.59 1.26
N TYR A 111 -4.55 -3.00 0.11
CA TYR A 111 -3.55 -2.31 -0.67
C TYR A 111 -4.01 -2.36 -2.12
N VAL A 112 -4.52 -1.25 -2.63
CA VAL A 112 -5.19 -1.19 -3.93
C VAL A 112 -4.46 -0.22 -4.85
N VAL A 113 -3.72 -0.75 -5.81
CA VAL A 113 -3.14 0.04 -6.90
C VAL A 113 -4.27 0.39 -7.86
N PHE A 114 -4.72 1.64 -7.87
CA PHE A 114 -5.85 2.08 -8.67
C PHE A 114 -5.47 2.86 -9.93
N GLU A 115 -4.19 3.24 -10.05
CA GLU A 115 -3.59 3.75 -11.28
C GLU A 115 -2.10 3.37 -11.29
N LEU A 116 -1.57 3.06 -12.47
CA LEU A 116 -0.20 2.58 -12.64
C LEU A 116 0.31 2.97 -14.03
N ASP A 117 1.57 3.41 -14.11
CA ASP A 117 2.27 3.52 -15.38
C ASP A 117 2.41 2.15 -16.05
N LYS A 118 1.63 1.90 -17.11
CA LYS A 118 1.62 0.62 -17.83
C LYS A 118 2.86 0.39 -18.68
N GLU A 119 3.53 1.47 -19.10
CA GLU A 119 4.67 1.36 -20.01
C GLU A 119 5.90 0.91 -19.24
N ASN A 120 6.22 1.56 -18.12
CA ASN A 120 7.49 1.36 -17.42
C ASN A 120 7.35 1.19 -15.90
N TYR A 121 6.14 1.16 -15.34
CA TYR A 121 5.90 1.00 -13.90
C TYR A 121 6.67 2.05 -13.07
N GLN A 122 6.68 3.31 -13.52
CA GLN A 122 7.44 4.40 -12.89
C GLN A 122 6.68 5.15 -11.78
N TYR A 123 5.34 5.11 -11.79
CA TYR A 123 4.50 5.64 -10.71
C TYR A 123 3.31 4.71 -10.46
N ALA A 124 2.81 4.71 -9.23
CA ALA A 124 1.61 3.98 -8.83
C ALA A 124 0.81 4.83 -7.83
N PHE A 125 -0.52 4.86 -8.01
CA PHE A 125 -1.43 5.48 -7.04
C PHE A 125 -2.11 4.36 -6.26
N VAL A 126 -2.01 4.43 -4.94
CA VAL A 126 -2.38 3.34 -4.05
C VAL A 126 -3.38 3.85 -3.02
N SER A 127 -4.43 3.08 -2.73
CA SER A 127 -5.32 3.33 -1.62
C SER A 127 -5.35 2.18 -0.62
N GLY A 128 -5.76 2.50 0.60
CA GLY A 128 -6.05 1.53 1.64
C GLY A 128 -7.52 1.07 1.64
N PRO A 129 -8.05 0.64 2.80
CA PRO A 129 -9.41 0.09 2.92
C PRO A 129 -10.52 1.13 2.81
N ASP A 130 -10.21 2.41 3.03
CA ASP A 130 -11.13 3.54 2.98
C ASP A 130 -10.43 4.77 2.35
N THR A 131 -11.09 5.93 2.38
CA THR A 131 -10.61 7.18 1.78
C THR A 131 -9.60 7.95 2.64
N ASP A 132 -9.22 7.43 3.81
CA ASP A 132 -8.24 8.06 4.68
C ASP A 132 -6.81 7.60 4.37
N TYR A 133 -6.66 6.58 3.51
CA TYR A 133 -5.37 5.97 3.13
C TYR A 133 -5.09 6.13 1.64
N LEU A 134 -4.08 6.91 1.31
CA LEU A 134 -3.73 7.25 -0.06
C LEU A 134 -2.23 7.51 -0.17
N TRP A 135 -1.60 6.96 -1.21
CA TRP A 135 -0.18 7.16 -1.51
C TRP A 135 0.05 7.35 -3.01
N LEU A 136 0.99 8.23 -3.34
CA LEU A 136 1.68 8.30 -4.61
C LEU A 136 3.06 7.69 -4.44
N LEU A 137 3.28 6.55 -5.10
CA LEU A 137 4.58 5.88 -5.14
C LEU A 137 5.27 6.15 -6.48
N SER A 138 6.60 6.25 -6.47
CA SER A 138 7.40 6.37 -7.69
C SER A 138 8.73 5.60 -7.63
N ARG A 139 9.28 5.23 -8.78
CA ARG A 139 10.63 4.65 -8.88
C ARG A 139 11.73 5.67 -8.62
N THR A 140 11.42 6.96 -8.67
CA THR A 140 12.31 8.06 -8.33
C THR A 140 11.76 8.87 -7.15
N PRO A 141 12.61 9.59 -6.39
CA PRO A 141 12.17 10.40 -5.25
C PRO A 141 11.21 11.55 -5.62
N GLU A 142 11.21 11.97 -6.89
CA GLU A 142 10.36 13.02 -7.42
C GLU A 142 9.62 12.53 -8.67
N VAL A 143 8.47 13.15 -8.96
CA VAL A 143 7.68 12.92 -10.18
C VAL A 143 7.53 14.21 -10.97
N SER A 144 7.14 14.10 -12.24
CA SER A 144 6.77 15.28 -13.03
C SER A 144 5.50 15.95 -12.48
N SER A 145 5.34 17.24 -12.77
CA SER A 145 4.12 17.98 -12.44
C SER A 145 2.86 17.35 -13.05
N GLU A 146 2.97 16.77 -14.24
CA GLU A 146 1.87 16.06 -14.90
C GLU A 146 1.39 14.85 -14.08
N VAL A 147 2.31 14.03 -13.58
CA VAL A 147 1.96 12.87 -12.73
C VAL A 147 1.35 13.33 -11.41
N MET A 148 1.89 14.39 -10.81
CA MET A 148 1.36 14.95 -9.56
C MET A 148 -0.07 15.49 -9.73
N GLU A 149 -0.33 16.25 -10.81
CA GLU A 149 -1.67 16.78 -11.07
C GLU A 149 -2.66 15.67 -11.46
N LYS A 150 -2.21 14.65 -12.20
CA LYS A 150 -3.00 13.44 -12.47
C LYS A 150 -3.36 12.73 -11.16
N PHE A 151 -2.41 12.56 -10.24
CA PHE A 151 -2.64 11.96 -8.93
C PHE A 151 -3.71 12.71 -8.13
N LYS A 152 -3.59 14.04 -8.02
CA LYS A 152 -4.59 14.87 -7.33
C LYS A 152 -5.96 14.76 -7.99
N ALA A 153 -6.05 14.91 -9.30
CA ALA A 153 -7.32 14.88 -10.02
C ALA A 153 -8.05 13.54 -9.84
N MET A 154 -7.35 12.43 -10.05
CA MET A 154 -7.93 11.08 -9.92
C MET A 154 -8.30 10.73 -8.47
N SER A 155 -7.49 11.16 -7.50
CA SER A 155 -7.78 10.93 -6.09
C SER A 155 -8.99 11.75 -5.63
N LYS A 156 -9.07 13.02 -6.04
CA LYS A 156 -10.23 13.86 -5.72
C LYS A 156 -11.54 13.32 -6.30
N GLU A 157 -11.52 12.83 -7.54
CA GLU A 157 -12.66 12.16 -8.18
C GLU A 157 -13.14 10.94 -7.38
N ARG A 158 -12.21 10.23 -6.73
CA ARG A 158 -12.48 9.02 -5.93
C ARG A 158 -12.88 9.33 -4.48
N GLY A 159 -12.93 10.60 -4.08
CA GLY A 159 -13.39 11.03 -2.76
C GLY A 159 -12.30 11.22 -1.70
N PHE A 160 -11.02 11.16 -2.09
CA PHE A 160 -9.91 11.46 -1.18
C PHE A 160 -9.77 12.97 -0.95
N ASN A 161 -9.42 13.38 0.28
CA ASN A 161 -9.20 14.79 0.61
C ASN A 161 -7.82 15.28 0.16
N THR A 162 -7.68 15.64 -1.11
CA THR A 162 -6.39 16.05 -1.67
C THR A 162 -5.82 17.34 -1.10
N ASP A 163 -6.62 18.11 -0.37
CA ASP A 163 -6.15 19.35 0.28
C ASP A 163 -5.29 19.04 1.54
N GLU A 164 -5.33 17.80 2.03
CA GLU A 164 -4.53 17.30 3.17
C GLU A 164 -3.31 16.48 2.74
N LEU A 165 -2.95 16.49 1.45
CA LEU A 165 -1.77 15.76 0.97
C LEU A 165 -0.49 16.28 1.62
N ILE A 166 0.27 15.34 2.18
CA ILE A 166 1.64 15.53 2.64
C ILE A 166 2.57 15.15 1.48
N TYR A 167 3.54 16.01 1.21
CA TYR A 167 4.62 15.73 0.25
C TYR A 167 5.86 15.31 1.02
N VAL A 168 6.42 14.16 0.66
CA VAL A 168 7.55 13.57 1.39
C VAL A 168 8.85 14.14 0.83
N GLU A 169 9.71 14.65 1.72
CA GLU A 169 11.05 15.07 1.35
C GLU A 169 12.00 13.86 1.25
N HIS A 170 12.90 13.87 0.28
CA HIS A 170 13.91 12.82 0.07
C HIS A 170 15.31 13.43 0.08
N SER A 171 15.81 13.75 1.27
CA SER A 171 17.04 14.52 1.45
C SER A 171 18.17 13.76 2.18
N LYS A 172 17.96 12.48 2.52
CA LYS A 172 18.89 11.66 3.33
C LYS A 172 19.43 10.44 2.60
#